data_AF-A0A7V2HKZ3-F1
#
_entry.id   AF-A0A7V2HKZ3-F1
#
_cell.length_a   1.000
_cell.length_b   1.000
_cell.length_c   1.000
_cell.angle_alpha   90.00
_cell.angle_beta   90.00
_cell.angle_gamma   90.00
#
_symmetry.space_group_name_H-M   'P 1'
#
loop_
_entity.id
_entity.type
_entity.pdbx_description
1 polymer ?
#
loop_
_entity_poly.entity_id
_entity_poly.type
_entity_poly.pdbx_seq_one_letter_code
_entity_poly.pdbx_strand_id
1 'polypeptide(L)'
;MTRPIRNRRRRGVTLMELLIVVTLLGLMTTGMLFAIRIGLTTMERTGARFSGHRLVLGAERALEQQVAGIIPVTFECGSPNGARMLFFSGEPDSVRFVTSHSLEEAGRGYPRIVEYLVIPGERGEGVRLVLNEYHYTGPLSLQPFCLGPGTDPLTQGPRLAPPRLGPRPFVLADRLKSCRISYLLRGPRGEKIWLPRKAGRMLPDAIHFEMTPLEPDPSRLRMGPVTLPVRANRDPEEFYHDLLQ
;
A
#
# COMPACT_ATOMS: atom_id res chain seq x y z
N MET A 1 -82.63 -16.34 44.63
CA MET A 1 -81.59 -15.67 43.85
C MET A 1 -80.68 -16.73 43.23
N THR A 2 -80.75 -16.88 41.92
CA THR A 2 -80.04 -17.88 41.09
C THR A 2 -78.71 -17.31 40.59
N ARG A 3 -77.62 -18.09 40.66
CA ARG A 3 -76.36 -17.81 39.96
C ARG A 3 -75.90 -19.10 39.26
N PRO A 4 -75.87 -19.17 37.91
CA PRO A 4 -75.35 -20.34 37.23
C PRO A 4 -73.82 -20.27 37.19
N ILE A 5 -73.13 -21.26 37.75
CA ILE A 5 -71.68 -21.40 37.60
C ILE A 5 -71.40 -22.08 36.26
N ARG A 6 -70.78 -21.29 35.39
CA ARG A 6 -70.37 -21.58 34.01
C ARG A 6 -69.57 -22.89 33.92
N ASN A 7 -70.09 -23.85 33.17
CA ASN A 7 -69.42 -25.13 32.91
C ASN A 7 -68.16 -24.90 32.05
N ARG A 8 -66.99 -25.10 32.64
CA ARG A 8 -65.69 -24.88 31.99
C ARG A 8 -65.36 -26.12 31.16
N ARG A 9 -65.66 -26.08 29.85
CA ARG A 9 -65.25 -27.12 28.89
C ARG A 9 -63.73 -27.29 28.94
N ARG A 10 -63.25 -28.34 29.59
CA ARG A 10 -61.86 -28.84 29.44
C ARG A 10 -61.80 -29.59 28.10
N ARG A 11 -61.34 -28.91 27.06
CA ARG A 11 -60.92 -29.57 25.81
C ARG A 11 -59.47 -30.01 25.99
N GLY A 12 -59.21 -31.30 25.91
CA GLY A 12 -57.85 -31.85 25.83
C GLY A 12 -57.27 -31.59 24.44
N VAL A 13 -55.97 -31.31 24.39
CA VAL A 13 -55.21 -31.18 23.13
C VAL A 13 -55.05 -32.57 22.53
N THR A 14 -55.25 -32.69 21.22
CA THR A 14 -55.07 -33.99 20.53
C THR A 14 -53.59 -34.24 20.24
N LEU A 15 -53.16 -35.51 20.26
CA LEU A 15 -51.81 -35.90 19.89
C LEU A 15 -51.43 -35.36 18.49
N MET A 16 -52.40 -35.34 17.57
CA MET A 16 -52.23 -34.87 16.20
C MET A 16 -51.98 -33.35 16.13
N GLU A 17 -52.71 -32.55 16.92
CA GLU A 17 -52.52 -31.10 16.99
C GLU A 17 -51.11 -30.74 17.50
N LEU A 18 -50.62 -31.48 18.50
CA LEU A 18 -49.29 -31.28 19.06
C LEU A 18 -48.18 -31.68 18.06
N LEU A 19 -48.40 -32.75 17.29
CA LEU A 19 -47.50 -33.17 16.21
C LEU A 19 -47.39 -32.13 15.08
N ILE A 20 -48.52 -31.55 14.67
CA ILE A 20 -48.56 -30.50 13.65
C ILE A 20 -47.82 -29.24 14.12
N VAL A 21 -48.01 -28.83 15.39
CA VAL A 21 -47.33 -27.65 15.93
C VAL A 21 -45.82 -27.84 15.99
N VAL A 22 -45.33 -28.99 16.49
CA VAL A 22 -43.88 -29.24 16.62
C VAL A 22 -43.21 -29.36 15.25
N THR A 23 -43.87 -29.99 14.27
CA THR A 23 -43.35 -30.09 12.89
C THR A 23 -43.30 -28.74 12.18
N LEU A 24 -44.35 -27.90 12.32
CA LEU A 24 -44.35 -26.54 11.79
C LEU A 24 -43.27 -25.67 12.43
N LEU A 25 -43.12 -25.74 13.76
CA LEU A 25 -42.09 -24.99 14.48
C LEU A 25 -40.68 -25.43 14.07
N GLY A 26 -40.47 -26.74 13.87
CA GLY A 26 -39.23 -27.31 13.35
C GLY A 26 -38.88 -26.79 11.96
N LEU A 27 -39.86 -26.74 11.05
CA LEU A 27 -39.70 -26.19 9.70
C LEU A 27 -39.39 -24.68 9.72
N MET A 28 -40.07 -23.91 10.56
CA MET A 28 -39.83 -22.46 10.66
C MET A 28 -38.42 -22.15 11.18
N THR A 29 -37.99 -22.85 12.24
CA THR A 29 -36.66 -22.65 12.82
C THR A 29 -35.53 -23.05 11.86
N THR A 30 -35.66 -24.17 11.17
CA THR A 30 -34.67 -24.59 10.14
C THR A 30 -34.65 -23.64 8.95
N GLY A 31 -35.81 -23.19 8.46
CA GLY A 31 -35.90 -22.20 7.39
C GLY A 31 -35.21 -20.88 7.76
N MET A 32 -35.43 -20.40 8.99
CA MET A 32 -34.79 -19.18 9.49
C MET A 32 -33.26 -19.33 9.58
N LEU A 33 -32.78 -20.49 10.06
CA LEU A 33 -31.35 -20.74 10.20
C LEU A 33 -30.63 -20.85 8.84
N PHE A 34 -31.30 -21.41 7.83
CA PHE A 34 -30.83 -21.42 6.45
C PHE A 34 -30.76 -20.01 5.86
N ALA A 35 -31.81 -19.20 6.05
CA ALA A 35 -31.84 -17.82 5.58
C ALA A 35 -30.71 -16.98 6.20
N ILE A 36 -30.46 -17.14 7.50
CA ILE A 36 -29.36 -16.47 8.20
C ILE A 36 -28.00 -16.89 7.61
N ARG A 37 -27.76 -18.21 7.41
CA ARG A 37 -26.50 -18.67 6.81
C ARG A 37 -26.29 -18.15 5.39
N ILE A 38 -27.34 -18.11 4.57
CA ILE A 38 -27.28 -17.57 3.22
C ILE A 38 -27.00 -16.06 3.25
N GLY A 39 -27.69 -15.31 4.11
CA GLY A 39 -27.47 -13.88 4.28
C GLY A 39 -26.04 -13.54 4.75
N LEU A 40 -25.52 -14.27 5.74
CA LEU A 40 -24.16 -14.07 6.24
C LEU A 40 -23.11 -14.38 5.17
N THR A 41 -23.24 -15.50 4.45
CA THR A 41 -22.27 -15.89 3.41
C THR A 41 -22.29 -14.98 2.19
N THR A 42 -23.45 -14.42 1.82
CA THR A 42 -23.52 -13.39 0.76
C THR A 42 -22.92 -12.07 1.22
N MET A 43 -23.15 -11.66 2.47
CA MET A 43 -22.58 -10.45 3.04
C MET A 43 -21.04 -10.53 3.15
N GLU A 44 -20.49 -11.68 3.59
CA GLU A 44 -19.04 -11.93 3.61
C GLU A 44 -18.41 -11.80 2.22
N ARG A 45 -19.04 -12.38 1.19
CA ARG A 45 -18.55 -12.28 -0.20
C ARG A 45 -18.61 -10.86 -0.74
N THR A 46 -19.59 -10.08 -0.34
CA THR A 46 -19.75 -8.70 -0.81
C THR A 46 -18.78 -7.76 -0.07
N GLY A 47 -18.60 -7.94 1.24
CA GLY A 47 -17.65 -7.20 2.06
C GLY A 47 -16.19 -7.43 1.66
N ALA A 48 -15.81 -8.66 1.30
CA ALA A 48 -14.46 -8.98 0.81
C ALA A 48 -14.12 -8.26 -0.50
N ARG A 49 -15.08 -8.12 -1.42
CA ARG A 49 -14.89 -7.39 -2.70
C ARG A 49 -14.69 -5.89 -2.47
N PHE A 50 -15.49 -5.27 -1.61
CA PHE A 50 -15.37 -3.85 -1.29
C PHE A 50 -14.08 -3.51 -0.53
N SER A 51 -13.65 -4.38 0.39
CA SER A 51 -12.39 -4.20 1.14
C SER A 51 -11.18 -4.25 0.21
N GLY A 52 -11.17 -5.19 -0.76
CA GLY A 52 -10.11 -5.27 -1.78
C GLY A 52 -10.02 -4.02 -2.65
N HIS A 53 -11.15 -3.46 -3.08
CA HIS A 53 -11.15 -2.24 -3.91
C HIS A 53 -10.67 -1.01 -3.13
N ARG A 54 -10.99 -0.90 -1.84
CA ARG A 54 -10.50 0.19 -0.98
C ARG A 54 -8.98 0.13 -0.77
N LEU A 55 -8.42 -1.07 -0.65
CA LEU A 55 -6.97 -1.27 -0.51
C LEU A 55 -6.22 -0.81 -1.76
N VAL A 56 -6.73 -1.16 -2.95
CA VAL A 56 -6.11 -0.76 -4.23
C VAL A 56 -6.12 0.74 -4.42
N LEU A 57 -7.27 1.40 -4.20
CA LEU A 57 -7.36 2.87 -4.30
C LEU A 57 -6.52 3.58 -3.22
N GLY A 58 -6.42 2.99 -2.03
CA GLY A 58 -5.57 3.50 -0.95
C GLY A 58 -4.09 3.43 -1.32
N ALA A 59 -3.66 2.32 -1.90
CA ALA A 59 -2.27 2.08 -2.28
C ALA A 59 -1.83 2.93 -3.49
N GLU A 60 -2.71 3.16 -4.48
CA GLU A 60 -2.44 4.07 -5.59
C GLU A 60 -2.31 5.53 -5.10
N ARG A 61 -3.24 6.00 -4.26
CA ARG A 61 -3.15 7.32 -3.65
C ARG A 61 -1.92 7.49 -2.76
N ALA A 62 -1.56 6.46 -2.01
CA ALA A 62 -0.35 6.44 -1.19
C ALA A 62 0.90 6.63 -2.06
N LEU A 63 1.02 5.89 -3.16
CA LEU A 63 2.08 6.04 -4.15
C LEU A 63 2.11 7.47 -4.72
N GLU A 64 0.96 7.99 -5.16
CA GLU A 64 0.83 9.35 -5.67
C GLU A 64 1.30 10.40 -4.67
N GLN A 65 0.84 10.30 -3.42
CA GLN A 65 1.16 11.26 -2.36
C GLN A 65 2.64 11.20 -1.95
N GLN A 66 3.23 10.01 -1.87
CA GLN A 66 4.65 9.88 -1.54
C GLN A 66 5.55 10.41 -2.64
N VAL A 67 5.24 10.12 -3.91
CA VAL A 67 6.03 10.62 -5.05
C VAL A 67 5.84 12.14 -5.24
N ALA A 68 4.62 12.65 -5.08
CA ALA A 68 4.36 14.09 -5.10
C ALA A 68 5.02 14.83 -3.94
N GLY A 69 5.20 14.16 -2.80
CA GLY A 69 5.84 14.69 -1.59
C GLY A 69 7.35 14.48 -1.52
N ILE A 70 8.02 14.12 -2.63
CA ILE A 70 9.48 13.93 -2.64
C ILE A 70 10.20 15.19 -2.14
N ILE A 71 11.09 14.99 -1.17
CA ILE A 71 12.00 16.02 -0.66
C ILE A 71 13.40 15.73 -1.22
N PRO A 72 14.00 16.66 -1.98
CA PRO A 72 15.36 16.48 -2.46
C PRO A 72 16.34 16.73 -1.32
N VAL A 73 16.72 15.66 -0.63
CA VAL A 73 17.72 15.72 0.44
C VAL A 73 19.10 15.45 -0.13
N THR A 74 20.06 16.33 0.17
CA THR A 74 21.47 16.09 -0.10
C THR A 74 22.20 15.64 1.17
N PHE A 75 23.20 14.78 1.02
CA PHE A 75 23.98 14.27 2.13
C PHE A 75 25.37 13.82 1.69
N GLU A 76 26.25 13.60 2.67
CA GLU A 76 27.64 13.21 2.47
C GLU A 76 27.82 11.76 2.90
N CYS A 77 28.06 10.88 1.93
CA CYS A 77 28.23 9.45 2.19
C CYS A 77 29.67 9.17 2.61
N GLY A 78 29.91 8.80 3.87
CA GLY A 78 31.19 8.24 4.34
C GLY A 78 32.40 9.19 4.46
N SER A 79 32.26 10.50 4.26
CA SER A 79 33.34 11.47 4.53
C SER A 79 32.76 12.86 4.87
N PRO A 80 33.19 13.53 5.95
CA PRO A 80 32.75 14.89 6.34
C PRO A 80 33.12 16.01 5.35
N ASN A 81 33.97 15.71 4.36
CA ASN A 81 34.33 16.61 3.26
C ASN A 81 33.97 15.97 1.90
N GLY A 82 33.04 15.03 1.89
CA GLY A 82 32.59 14.35 0.69
C GLY A 82 31.75 15.27 -0.18
N ALA A 83 31.69 14.99 -1.48
CA ALA A 83 30.74 15.66 -2.35
C ALA A 83 29.31 15.37 -1.87
N ARG A 84 28.52 16.42 -1.64
CA ARG A 84 27.09 16.29 -1.36
C ARG A 84 26.37 15.71 -2.56
N MET A 85 25.61 14.66 -2.32
CA MET A 85 24.85 13.96 -3.34
C MET A 85 23.40 13.86 -2.93
N LEU A 86 22.51 13.86 -3.92
CA LEU A 86 21.10 13.63 -3.71
C LEU A 86 20.87 12.21 -3.16
N PHE A 87 20.10 12.10 -2.08
CA PHE A 87 19.61 10.83 -1.56
C PHE A 87 18.44 10.34 -2.42
N PHE A 88 18.80 9.79 -3.58
CA PHE A 88 17.87 9.14 -4.49
C PHE A 88 18.57 7.96 -5.14
N SER A 89 17.93 6.79 -5.10
CA SER A 89 18.38 5.60 -5.81
C SER A 89 17.18 4.94 -6.47
N GLY A 90 17.23 4.88 -7.80
CA GLY A 90 16.21 4.24 -8.61
C GLY A 90 16.80 3.08 -9.38
N GLU A 91 16.41 1.87 -9.01
CA GLU A 91 16.68 0.62 -9.71
C GLU A 91 15.38 0.07 -10.35
N PRO A 92 15.46 -0.93 -11.24
CA PRO A 92 14.26 -1.47 -11.91
C PRO A 92 13.30 -2.21 -10.97
N ASP A 93 13.80 -2.66 -9.82
CA ASP A 93 13.10 -3.47 -8.82
C ASP A 93 12.99 -2.77 -7.47
N SER A 94 13.58 -1.59 -7.31
CA SER A 94 13.51 -0.83 -6.07
C SER A 94 13.71 0.67 -6.30
N VAL A 95 13.07 1.50 -5.48
CA VAL A 95 13.33 2.94 -5.47
C VAL A 95 13.37 3.45 -4.04
N ARG A 96 14.34 4.31 -3.74
CA ARG A 96 14.54 4.94 -2.43
C ARG A 96 14.66 6.45 -2.56
N PHE A 97 13.92 7.16 -1.72
CA PHE A 97 13.96 8.62 -1.60
C PHE A 97 13.43 9.09 -0.25
N VAL A 98 13.50 10.39 0.02
CA VAL A 98 12.84 11.02 1.17
C VAL A 98 11.54 11.66 0.72
N THR A 99 10.48 11.53 1.51
CA THR A 99 9.16 12.12 1.24
C THR A 99 8.59 12.78 2.50
N SER A 100 7.76 13.80 2.33
CA SER A 100 6.99 14.45 3.40
C SER A 100 5.73 13.67 3.80
N HIS A 101 5.48 12.51 3.20
CA HIS A 101 4.23 11.75 3.39
C HIS A 101 4.51 10.36 3.97
N SER A 102 3.85 10.02 5.08
CA SER A 102 3.88 8.68 5.67
C SER A 102 2.58 7.92 5.38
N LEU A 103 2.64 6.59 5.28
CA LEU A 103 1.41 5.78 5.24
C LEU A 103 0.66 5.74 6.56
N GLU A 104 1.36 5.83 7.70
CA GLU A 104 0.73 5.78 9.02
C GLU A 104 0.17 7.14 9.45
N GLU A 105 0.92 8.21 9.17
CA GLU A 105 0.63 9.57 9.66
C GLU A 105 0.14 10.52 8.56
N ALA A 106 0.03 10.05 7.31
CA ALA A 106 -0.28 10.86 6.12
C ALA A 106 0.67 12.07 5.98
N GLY A 107 0.17 13.18 5.42
CA GLY A 107 0.93 14.43 5.27
C GLY A 107 1.10 15.27 6.54
N ARG A 108 0.67 14.77 7.70
CA ARG A 108 0.93 15.42 9.01
C ARG A 108 2.10 14.78 9.76
N GLY A 109 2.65 13.70 9.24
CA GLY A 109 3.76 12.97 9.85
C GLY A 109 5.11 13.64 9.61
N TYR A 110 6.11 13.15 10.34
CA TYR A 110 7.50 13.49 10.05
C TYR A 110 7.89 12.97 8.65
N PRO A 111 8.80 13.66 7.94
CA PRO A 111 9.35 13.13 6.71
C PRO A 111 9.89 11.71 6.90
N ARG A 112 9.72 10.90 5.86
CA ARG A 112 10.09 9.49 5.87
C ARG A 112 11.11 9.20 4.78
N ILE A 113 12.07 8.34 5.12
CA ILE A 113 12.86 7.61 4.14
C ILE A 113 11.99 6.45 3.68
N VAL A 114 11.67 6.40 2.39
CA VAL A 114 10.84 5.35 1.81
C VAL A 114 11.67 4.46 0.92
N GLU A 115 11.44 3.16 1.03
CA GLU A 115 12.03 2.15 0.14
C GLU A 115 10.91 1.31 -0.45
N TYR A 116 10.68 1.47 -1.76
CA TYR A 116 9.84 0.55 -2.51
C TYR A 116 10.69 -0.61 -2.98
N LEU A 117 10.19 -1.83 -2.81
CA LEU A 117 10.85 -3.05 -3.27
C LEU A 117 9.86 -3.96 -3.98
N VAL A 118 10.30 -4.53 -5.10
CA VAL A 118 9.62 -5.65 -5.75
C VAL A 118 10.20 -6.94 -5.18
N ILE A 119 9.39 -7.70 -4.48
CA ILE A 119 9.81 -8.97 -3.86
C ILE A 119 8.95 -10.14 -4.35
N PRO A 120 9.40 -11.40 -4.22
CA PRO A 120 8.57 -12.55 -4.53
C PRO A 120 7.26 -12.54 -3.73
N GLY A 121 6.18 -13.01 -4.37
CA GLY A 121 4.88 -13.20 -3.72
C GLY A 121 4.94 -14.25 -2.61
N GLU A 122 3.93 -14.29 -1.72
CA GLU A 122 3.93 -15.16 -0.52
C GLU A 122 4.12 -16.65 -0.80
N ARG A 123 3.73 -17.13 -1.98
CA ARG A 123 3.88 -18.54 -2.40
C ARG A 123 4.97 -18.77 -3.44
N GLY A 124 5.85 -17.77 -3.65
CA GLY A 124 6.81 -17.77 -4.76
C GLY A 124 6.18 -17.60 -6.15
N GLU A 125 4.86 -17.37 -6.20
CA GLU A 125 4.13 -17.07 -7.43
C GLU A 125 4.07 -15.56 -7.66
N GLY A 126 4.59 -15.12 -8.79
CA GLY A 126 4.61 -13.71 -9.15
C GLY A 126 5.44 -12.85 -8.19
N VAL A 127 5.08 -11.58 -8.11
CA VAL A 127 5.75 -10.56 -7.29
C VAL A 127 4.73 -9.70 -6.55
N ARG A 128 5.22 -8.98 -5.55
CA ARG A 128 4.50 -7.97 -4.79
C ARG A 128 5.35 -6.70 -4.66
N LEU A 129 4.68 -5.56 -4.70
CA LEU A 129 5.29 -4.26 -4.41
C LEU A 129 5.09 -3.98 -2.93
N VAL A 130 6.20 -3.81 -2.22
CA VAL A 130 6.20 -3.49 -0.80
C VAL A 130 6.91 -2.17 -0.52
N LEU A 131 6.62 -1.58 0.63
CA LEU A 131 7.20 -0.33 1.09
C LEU A 131 7.75 -0.49 2.51
N ASN A 132 9.00 -0.07 2.73
CA ASN A 132 9.51 0.24 4.06
C ASN A 132 9.44 1.75 4.31
N GLU A 133 9.15 2.14 5.55
CA GLU A 133 9.31 3.53 6.01
C GLU A 133 10.29 3.59 7.19
N TYR A 134 11.19 4.56 7.15
CA TYR A 134 12.04 4.93 8.27
C TYR A 134 11.88 6.41 8.57
N HIS A 135 12.09 6.82 9.81
CA HIS A 135 12.07 8.25 10.15
C HIS A 135 13.24 8.97 9.47
N TYR A 136 12.94 10.10 8.84
CA TYR A 136 13.96 11.06 8.44
C TYR A 136 14.04 12.15 9.52
N THR A 137 15.16 12.20 10.24
CA THR A 137 15.42 13.19 11.30
C THR A 137 16.56 14.15 10.91
N GLY A 138 16.82 14.28 9.61
CA GLY A 138 17.90 15.08 9.04
C GLY A 138 18.99 14.24 8.34
N PRO A 139 20.01 14.88 7.74
CA PRO A 139 21.00 14.19 6.89
C PRO A 139 21.77 13.06 7.58
N LEU A 140 21.96 13.14 8.91
CA LEU A 140 22.62 12.08 9.67
C LEU A 140 21.84 10.76 9.69
N SER A 141 20.50 10.80 9.60
CA SER A 141 19.69 9.58 9.55
C SER A 141 19.86 8.80 8.24
N LEU A 142 20.54 9.37 7.24
CA LEU A 142 20.85 8.73 5.96
C LEU A 142 22.17 7.93 6.00
N GLN A 143 23.04 8.17 6.99
CA GLN A 143 24.34 7.51 7.11
C GLN A 143 24.27 5.97 7.14
N PRO A 144 23.31 5.32 7.82
CA PRO A 144 23.21 3.86 7.83
C PRO A 144 22.98 3.22 6.46
N PHE A 145 22.49 3.99 5.49
CA PHE A 145 22.26 3.51 4.12
C PHE A 145 23.51 3.58 3.25
N CYS A 146 24.62 4.14 3.75
CA CYS A 146 25.87 4.26 3.00
C CYS A 146 26.74 3.01 3.06
N LEU A 147 27.31 2.63 1.90
CA LEU A 147 28.33 1.57 1.81
C LEU A 147 29.76 2.09 1.96
N GLY A 148 29.95 3.41 1.99
CA GLY A 148 31.26 4.04 2.17
C GLY A 148 31.40 5.32 1.33
N PRO A 149 32.59 5.96 1.39
CA PRO A 149 32.85 7.17 0.64
C PRO A 149 32.88 6.96 -0.88
N GLY A 150 32.59 8.06 -1.60
CA GLY A 150 32.67 8.15 -3.05
C GLY A 150 31.35 7.96 -3.77
N THR A 151 31.42 8.07 -5.10
CA THR A 151 30.29 7.86 -6.01
C THR A 151 30.25 6.41 -6.50
N ASP A 152 29.06 5.92 -6.76
CA ASP A 152 28.87 4.67 -7.50
C ASP A 152 29.38 4.85 -8.94
N PRO A 153 30.25 3.96 -9.45
CA PRO A 153 30.86 4.12 -10.78
C PRO A 153 29.86 3.98 -11.93
N LEU A 154 28.73 3.29 -11.73
CA LEU A 154 27.72 3.08 -12.75
C LEU A 154 26.72 4.24 -12.80
N THR A 155 26.30 4.73 -11.63
CA THR A 155 25.21 5.70 -11.54
C THR A 155 25.68 7.13 -11.26
N GLN A 156 26.96 7.32 -10.92
CA GLN A 156 27.54 8.58 -10.45
C GLN A 156 26.79 9.20 -9.26
N GLY A 157 25.99 8.40 -8.56
CA GLY A 157 25.26 8.78 -7.35
C GLY A 157 25.95 8.29 -6.07
N PRO A 158 25.31 8.45 -4.90
CA PRO A 158 25.85 7.94 -3.65
C PRO A 158 25.91 6.41 -3.66
N ARG A 159 26.97 5.84 -3.05
CA ARG A 159 27.09 4.39 -2.85
C ARG A 159 26.18 3.93 -1.72
N LEU A 160 24.94 3.63 -2.07
CA LEU A 160 23.90 3.22 -1.14
C LEU A 160 23.81 1.68 -1.05
N ALA A 161 23.54 1.18 0.14
CA ALA A 161 23.23 -0.23 0.35
C ALA A 161 21.93 -0.56 -0.39
N PRO A 162 21.83 -1.72 -1.08
CA PRO A 162 20.59 -2.11 -1.73
C PRO A 162 19.47 -2.18 -0.69
N PRO A 163 18.25 -1.68 -1.00
CA PRO A 163 17.09 -1.85 -0.13
C PRO A 163 16.90 -3.31 0.28
N ARG A 164 16.53 -3.54 1.53
CA ARG A 164 16.23 -4.87 2.07
C ARG A 164 14.83 -4.88 2.64
N LEU A 165 14.19 -6.04 2.66
CA LEU A 165 12.88 -6.17 3.27
C LEU A 165 12.96 -5.81 4.77
N GLY A 166 12.19 -4.81 5.19
CA GLY A 166 12.09 -4.42 6.58
C GLY A 166 11.32 -5.44 7.42
N PRO A 167 11.30 -5.30 8.75
CA PRO A 167 10.59 -6.23 9.64
C PRO A 167 9.06 -6.16 9.50
N ARG A 168 8.52 -5.01 9.08
CA ARG A 168 7.08 -4.76 8.90
C ARG A 168 6.85 -3.89 7.66
N PRO A 169 7.01 -4.46 6.45
CA PRO A 169 6.77 -3.72 5.22
C PRO A 169 5.26 -3.58 4.97
N PHE A 170 4.84 -2.47 4.36
CA PHE A 170 3.50 -2.33 3.82
C PHE A 170 3.41 -3.05 2.49
N VAL A 171 2.37 -3.87 2.30
CA VAL A 171 2.09 -4.49 0.99
C VAL A 171 1.16 -3.57 0.21
N LEU A 172 1.67 -2.95 -0.85
CA LEU A 172 0.92 -2.01 -1.67
C LEU A 172 0.17 -2.71 -2.80
N ALA A 173 0.84 -3.67 -3.44
CA ALA A 173 0.24 -4.51 -4.46
C ALA A 173 0.76 -5.93 -4.36
N ASP A 174 -0.13 -6.90 -4.53
CA ASP A 174 0.19 -8.34 -4.45
C ASP A 174 -0.44 -9.10 -5.62
N ARG A 175 0.01 -10.34 -5.84
CA ARG A 175 -0.37 -11.20 -6.97
C ARG A 175 -0.15 -10.51 -8.32
N LEU A 176 1.03 -9.91 -8.51
CA LEU A 176 1.47 -9.38 -9.78
C LEU A 176 2.25 -10.45 -10.54
N LYS A 177 2.07 -10.55 -11.86
CA LYS A 177 2.96 -11.31 -12.74
C LYS A 177 4.34 -10.65 -12.81
N SER A 178 4.35 -9.32 -12.88
CA SER A 178 5.57 -8.51 -12.96
C SER A 178 5.32 -7.11 -12.39
N CYS A 179 6.36 -6.52 -11.82
CA CYS A 179 6.42 -5.12 -11.42
C CYS A 179 7.80 -4.58 -11.82
N ARG A 180 7.85 -3.50 -12.61
CA ARG A 180 9.11 -2.84 -13.01
C ARG A 180 8.99 -1.34 -12.78
N ILE A 181 10.07 -0.74 -12.30
CA ILE A 181 10.16 0.69 -12.07
C ILE A 181 11.03 1.31 -13.15
N SER A 182 10.61 2.44 -13.71
CA SER A 182 11.41 3.22 -14.65
C SER A 182 11.28 4.71 -14.38
N TYR A 183 12.22 5.48 -14.91
CA TYR A 183 12.43 6.87 -14.54
C TYR A 183 12.49 7.73 -15.80
N LEU A 184 11.67 8.78 -15.84
CA LEU A 184 11.69 9.75 -16.92
C LEU A 184 12.76 10.78 -16.66
N LEU A 185 13.62 11.01 -17.65
CA LEU A 185 14.63 12.05 -17.62
C LEU A 185 14.48 13.00 -18.79
N ARG A 186 14.97 14.21 -18.56
CA ARG A 186 15.14 15.23 -19.59
C ARG A 186 16.59 15.27 -20.04
N GLY A 187 16.81 14.99 -21.32
CA GLY A 187 18.12 15.13 -21.94
C GLY A 187 18.51 16.60 -22.15
N PRO A 188 19.75 16.87 -22.58
CA PRO A 188 20.28 18.22 -22.70
C PRO A 188 19.50 19.13 -23.68
N ARG A 189 18.80 18.54 -24.67
CA ARG A 189 18.00 19.26 -25.65
C ARG A 189 16.50 19.26 -25.31
N GLY A 190 16.14 18.84 -24.10
CA GLY A 190 14.76 18.75 -23.64
C GLY A 190 14.03 17.46 -24.03
N GLU A 191 14.73 16.50 -24.65
CA GLU A 191 14.16 15.20 -25.00
C GLU A 191 13.78 14.39 -23.75
N LYS A 192 12.63 13.71 -23.80
CA LYS A 192 12.15 12.87 -22.70
C LYS A 192 12.57 11.42 -22.94
N ILE A 193 13.36 10.86 -22.02
CA ILE A 193 13.92 9.50 -22.13
C ILE A 193 13.55 8.72 -20.88
N TRP A 194 12.96 7.53 -21.06
CA TRP A 194 12.74 6.57 -19.97
C TRP A 194 13.99 5.72 -19.78
N LEU A 195 14.53 5.70 -18.57
CA LEU A 195 15.64 4.83 -18.18
C LEU A 195 15.21 3.83 -17.10
N PRO A 196 15.76 2.60 -17.10
CA PRO A 196 15.45 1.60 -16.08
C PRO A 196 16.12 1.90 -14.74
N ARG A 197 17.11 2.82 -14.71
CA ARG A 197 17.88 3.20 -13.54
C ARG A 197 18.02 4.70 -13.46
N LYS A 198 18.09 5.22 -12.24
CA LYS A 198 18.34 6.63 -11.96
C LYS A 198 19.07 6.82 -10.64
N ALA A 199 20.27 7.40 -10.70
CA ALA A 199 20.91 8.05 -9.56
C ALA A 199 21.63 9.34 -10.03
N GLY A 200 22.37 10.00 -9.14
CA GLY A 200 23.09 11.24 -9.44
C GLY A 200 22.36 12.48 -8.89
N ARG A 201 22.73 13.66 -9.38
CA ARG A 201 22.48 14.94 -8.70
C ARG A 201 21.07 15.53 -8.87
N MET A 202 20.31 15.08 -9.87
CA MET A 202 18.96 15.59 -10.15
C MET A 202 17.90 14.53 -9.89
N LEU A 203 16.68 14.92 -9.52
CA LEU A 203 15.54 13.99 -9.50
C LEU A 203 15.09 13.64 -10.94
N PRO A 204 14.43 12.49 -11.15
CA PRO A 204 13.74 12.25 -12.41
C PRO A 204 12.52 13.19 -12.57
N ASP A 205 12.04 13.39 -13.80
CA ASP A 205 10.81 14.14 -14.10
C ASP A 205 9.55 13.35 -13.70
N ALA A 206 9.62 12.01 -13.74
CA ALA A 206 8.55 11.10 -13.36
C ALA A 206 9.08 9.71 -12.98
N ILE A 207 8.32 8.98 -12.17
CA ILE A 207 8.53 7.57 -11.85
C ILE A 207 7.36 6.78 -12.40
N HIS A 208 7.63 5.72 -13.14
CA HIS A 208 6.63 4.82 -13.67
C HIS A 208 6.74 3.45 -13.02
N PHE A 209 5.62 2.95 -12.50
CA PHE A 209 5.47 1.61 -11.97
C PHE A 209 4.66 0.80 -12.97
N GLU A 210 5.33 -0.06 -13.73
CA GLU A 210 4.70 -0.97 -14.68
C GLU A 210 4.28 -2.24 -13.93
N MET A 211 2.99 -2.36 -13.65
CA MET A 211 2.42 -3.48 -12.88
C MET A 211 1.46 -4.30 -13.73
N THR A 212 1.73 -5.60 -13.83
CA THR A 212 0.90 -6.56 -14.55
C THR A 212 0.32 -7.57 -13.57
N PRO A 213 -1.01 -7.73 -13.47
CA PRO A 213 -1.62 -8.75 -12.61
C PRO A 213 -1.23 -10.18 -12.98
N LEU A 214 -1.14 -11.08 -11.99
CA LEU A 214 -0.86 -12.50 -12.21
C LEU A 214 -2.01 -13.19 -12.98
N GLU A 215 -3.24 -12.85 -12.63
CA GLU A 215 -4.46 -13.33 -13.28
C GLU A 215 -5.30 -12.11 -13.70
N PRO A 216 -5.57 -11.92 -15.00
CA PRO A 216 -6.46 -10.86 -15.46
C PRO A 216 -7.90 -11.21 -15.06
N ASP A 217 -8.44 -10.52 -14.06
CA ASP A 217 -9.83 -10.62 -13.64
C ASP A 217 -10.48 -9.24 -13.73
N PRO A 218 -11.26 -8.93 -14.78
CA PRO A 218 -11.87 -7.61 -14.97
C PRO A 218 -12.93 -7.28 -13.91
N SER A 219 -13.36 -8.25 -13.10
CA SER A 219 -14.34 -8.03 -12.03
C SER A 219 -13.71 -7.56 -10.72
N ARG A 220 -12.36 -7.53 -10.61
CA ARG A 220 -11.62 -7.08 -9.42
C ARG A 220 -10.78 -5.86 -9.76
N LEU A 221 -10.93 -4.80 -8.98
CA LEU A 221 -10.00 -3.67 -9.02
C LEU A 221 -8.63 -4.17 -8.58
N ARG A 222 -7.60 -3.95 -9.40
CA ARG A 222 -6.20 -4.26 -9.11
C ARG A 222 -5.37 -3.04 -9.47
N MET A 223 -4.22 -2.90 -8.80
CA MET A 223 -3.30 -1.82 -9.13
C MET A 223 -2.74 -2.06 -10.54
N GLY A 224 -3.00 -1.11 -11.42
CA GLY A 224 -2.49 -1.10 -12.80
C GLY A 224 -1.18 -0.33 -12.91
N PRO A 225 -0.65 -0.18 -14.12
CA PRO A 225 0.52 0.66 -14.35
C PRO A 225 0.19 2.13 -14.01
N VAL A 226 1.09 2.79 -13.29
CA VAL A 226 0.92 4.19 -12.86
C VAL A 226 2.16 5.02 -13.18
N THR A 227 1.95 6.22 -13.70
CA THR A 227 3.01 7.20 -13.98
C THR A 227 2.84 8.41 -13.09
N LEU A 228 3.82 8.64 -12.22
CA LEU A 228 3.77 9.64 -11.17
C LEU A 228 4.77 10.76 -11.48
N PRO A 229 4.31 12.00 -11.70
CA PRO A 229 5.22 13.11 -11.91
C PRO A 229 5.97 13.43 -10.62
N VAL A 230 7.26 13.64 -10.72
CA VAL A 230 8.06 14.12 -9.59
C VAL A 230 8.05 15.63 -9.64
N ARG A 231 7.43 16.25 -8.64
CA ARG A 231 7.43 17.70 -8.48
C ARG A 231 8.25 18.00 -7.24
N ALA A 232 9.50 18.41 -7.44
CA ALA A 232 10.28 18.95 -6.33
C ALA A 232 9.65 20.29 -5.93
N ASN A 233 8.78 20.28 -4.92
CA ASN A 233 8.19 21.50 -4.36
C ASN A 233 9.18 22.29 -3.49
N ARG A 234 10.41 21.79 -3.36
CA ARG A 234 11.47 22.27 -2.48
C ARG A 234 12.79 22.18 -3.24
N ASP A 235 13.54 23.27 -3.31
CA ASP A 235 14.87 23.34 -3.91
C ASP A 235 15.88 22.46 -3.12
N PRO A 236 16.59 21.52 -3.78
CA PRO A 236 17.64 20.68 -3.17
C PRO A 236 18.79 21.43 -2.49
N GLU A 237 19.05 22.67 -2.91
CA GLU A 237 20.16 23.50 -2.42
C GLU A 237 19.74 24.43 -1.26
N GLU A 238 18.45 24.46 -0.93
CA GLU A 238 17.90 25.30 0.13
C GLU A 238 17.89 24.53 1.48
N PHE A 239 18.49 25.12 2.51
CA PHE A 239 18.48 24.55 3.86
C PHE A 239 17.09 24.67 4.48
N TYR A 240 16.33 23.57 4.47
CA TYR A 240 15.10 23.47 5.25
C TYR A 240 15.45 23.29 6.72
N HIS A 241 15.60 24.40 7.43
CA HIS A 241 15.52 24.37 8.88
C HIS A 241 14.07 24.08 9.27
N ASP A 242 13.87 23.08 10.14
CA ASP A 242 12.61 22.91 10.86
C ASP A 242 12.41 24.18 11.71
N LEU A 243 11.67 25.15 11.17
CA LEU A 243 11.08 26.19 11.99
C LEU A 243 9.98 25.53 12.80
N LEU A 244 10.36 25.01 13.97
CA LEU A 244 9.45 24.86 15.09
C LEU A 244 8.96 26.27 15.44
N GLN A 245 7.83 26.67 14.86
CA GLN A 245 6.97 27.72 15.38
C GLN A 245 5.74 27.08 16.02
#